data_AF-A0A656A7K3-F1
#
_entry.id   AF-A0A656A7K3-F1
#
_cell.length_a   1.000
_cell.length_b   1.000
_cell.length_c   1.000
_cell.angle_alpha   90.00
_cell.angle_beta   90.00
_cell.angle_gamma   90.00
#
_symmetry.space_group_name_H-M   'P 1'
#
loop_
_entity.id
_entity.type
_entity.pdbx_description
1 polymer ?
#
loop_
_entity_poly.entity_id
_entity_poly.type
_entity_poly.pdbx_seq_one_letter_code
_entity_poly.pdbx_strand_id
1 'polypeptide(L)'
;MIEDYRQEAIPLALILCDHIMPEQTGIQFLIELNQEADTTRTRKMLLTGQAGLEDTVQAVNHASLHFYIAKPWHGEQLRQAVKEQLTHYVIENEEDLMPWIQILDAEKILNAIAAKRMSFGE
;
A
#
# COMPACT_ATOMS: atom_id res chain seq x y z
N MET A 1 15.52 -6.41 6.16
CA MET A 1 14.58 -6.07 5.06
C MET A 1 13.46 -5.11 5.51
N ILE A 2 13.00 -5.16 6.77
CA ILE A 2 12.27 -4.05 7.41
C ILE A 2 13.20 -3.26 8.35
N GLU A 3 14.13 -3.94 9.02
CA GLU A 3 15.10 -3.27 9.92
C GLU A 3 16.05 -2.31 9.19
N ASP A 4 16.22 -2.48 7.88
CA ASP A 4 17.10 -1.65 7.07
C ASP A 4 16.49 -0.26 6.84
N TYR A 5 15.18 -0.17 6.57
CA TYR A 5 14.51 1.13 6.37
C TYR A 5 14.46 1.94 7.67
N ARG A 6 14.32 1.25 8.81
CA ARG A 6 14.28 1.87 10.15
C ARG A 6 15.56 2.63 10.48
N GLN A 7 16.69 2.26 9.87
CA GLN A 7 17.98 2.90 10.09
C GLN A 7 18.21 4.11 9.18
N GLU A 8 17.55 4.18 8.02
CA GLU A 8 17.79 5.21 7.01
C GLU A 8 16.77 6.35 7.02
N ALA A 9 15.79 6.33 7.94
CA ALA A 9 14.69 7.31 8.03
C ALA A 9 13.90 7.47 6.71
N ILE A 10 13.93 6.45 5.84
CA ILE A 10 13.18 6.42 4.58
C ILE A 10 11.75 5.94 4.87
N PRO A 11 10.70 6.68 4.52
CA PRO A 11 9.33 6.23 4.74
C PRO A 11 9.03 4.93 3.99
N LEU A 12 8.49 3.92 4.69
CA LEU A 12 8.04 2.69 4.07
C LEU A 12 6.66 2.90 3.45
N ALA A 13 6.62 3.14 2.13
CA ALA A 13 5.37 3.45 1.43
C ALA A 13 4.47 2.22 1.19
N LEU A 14 5.06 1.06 0.89
CA LEU A 14 4.32 -0.12 0.47
C LEU A 14 5.00 -1.43 0.88
N ILE A 15 4.21 -2.37 1.37
CA ILE A 15 4.59 -3.76 1.65
C ILE A 15 3.81 -4.68 0.71
N LEU A 16 4.54 -5.57 0.05
CA LEU A 16 3.98 -6.65 -0.77
C LEU A 16 4.32 -7.98 -0.11
N CYS A 17 3.30 -8.73 0.31
CA CYS A 17 3.46 -9.94 1.11
C CYS A 17 2.83 -11.15 0.42
N ASP A 18 3.47 -12.31 0.49
CA ASP A 18 2.84 -13.58 0.09
C ASP A 18 1.84 -14.02 1.15
N HIS A 19 0.75 -14.67 0.75
CA HIS A 19 -0.19 -15.27 1.68
C HIS A 19 0.44 -16.45 2.44
N ILE A 20 1.20 -17.29 1.74
CA ILE A 20 1.84 -18.46 2.34
C ILE A 20 3.30 -18.11 2.65
N MET A 21 3.62 -18.01 3.94
CA MET A 21 4.99 -17.83 4.42
C MET A 21 5.31 -18.93 5.45
N PRO A 22 6.60 -19.24 5.67
CA PRO A 22 7.01 -20.05 6.81
C PRO A 22 6.55 -19.40 8.12
N GLU A 23 6.17 -20.22 9.11
CA GLU A 23 5.82 -19.83 10.49
C GLU A 23 4.49 -19.09 10.69
N GLN A 24 4.12 -18.16 9.81
CA GLN A 24 2.84 -17.44 9.87
C GLN A 24 2.26 -17.11 8.49
N THR A 25 0.97 -16.74 8.45
CA THR A 25 0.33 -16.28 7.21
C THR A 25 0.71 -14.83 6.91
N GLY A 26 0.72 -14.46 5.63
CA GLY A 26 0.92 -13.07 5.22
C GLY A 26 -0.11 -12.11 5.83
N ILE A 27 -1.32 -12.58 6.08
CA ILE A 27 -2.38 -11.78 6.70
C ILE A 27 -2.01 -11.45 8.15
N GLN A 28 -1.60 -12.46 8.92
CA GLN A 28 -1.21 -12.26 10.32
C GLN A 28 -0.04 -11.27 10.42
N PHE A 29 0.96 -11.43 9.55
CA PHE A 29 2.08 -10.50 9.44
C PHE A 29 1.65 -9.07 9.10
N LEU A 30 0.76 -8.89 8.12
CA LEU A 30 0.25 -7.56 7.75
C LEU A 30 -0.60 -6.91 8.86
N ILE A 31 -1.32 -7.71 9.66
CA ILE A 31 -2.06 -7.24 10.83
C ILE A 31 -1.12 -6.71 11.89
N GLU A 32 -0.04 -7.44 12.20
CA GLU A 32 0.99 -7.01 13.15
C GLU A 32 1.61 -5.68 12.73
N LEU A 33 2.03 -5.58 11.47
CA LEU A 33 2.56 -4.33 10.90
C LEU A 33 1.54 -3.19 10.89
N ASN A 34 0.24 -3.46 10.90
CA ASN A 34 -0.76 -2.40 10.97
C ASN A 34 -0.86 -1.78 12.37
N GLN A 35 -0.45 -2.52 13.40
CA GLN A 35 -0.45 -2.09 14.80
C GLN A 35 0.81 -1.31 15.18
N GLU A 36 1.88 -1.42 14.39
CA GLU A 36 3.12 -0.68 14.61
C GLU A 36 3.02 0.76 14.07
N ALA A 37 3.48 1.73 14.86
CA ALA A 37 3.32 3.15 14.56
C ALA A 37 4.08 3.62 13.31
N ASP A 38 5.19 2.95 12.99
CA ASP A 38 6.05 3.24 11.84
C ASP A 38 5.54 2.64 10.53
N THR A 39 4.69 1.60 10.58
CA THR A 39 4.13 0.93 9.40
C THR A 39 2.61 1.06 9.27
N THR A 40 1.95 1.77 10.19
CA THR A 40 0.49 1.99 10.13
C THR A 40 0.06 2.74 8.85
N ARG A 41 0.87 3.71 8.40
CA ARG A 41 0.63 4.50 7.17
C ARG A 41 1.01 3.76 5.89
N THR A 42 1.76 2.67 6.01
CA THR A 42 2.24 1.87 4.88
C THR A 42 1.09 1.16 4.20
N ARG A 43 1.05 1.22 2.86
CA ARG A 43 0.11 0.44 2.05
C ARG A 43 0.50 -1.03 2.10
N LYS A 44 -0.50 -1.90 2.18
CA LYS A 44 -0.31 -3.34 2.43
C LYS A 44 -1.01 -4.12 1.34
N MET A 45 -0.23 -4.89 0.59
CA MET A 45 -0.68 -5.68 -0.55
C MET A 45 -0.42 -7.18 -0.31
N LEU A 46 -1.43 -8.00 -0.55
CA LEU A 46 -1.33 -9.46 -0.41
C LEU A 46 -1.30 -10.15 -1.78
N LEU A 47 -0.36 -11.08 -1.95
CA LEU A 47 -0.25 -11.97 -3.10
C LEU A 47 -0.78 -13.35 -2.71
N THR A 48 -1.84 -13.85 -3.35
CA THR A 48 -2.51 -15.09 -2.93
C THR A 48 -2.82 -16.01 -4.11
N GLY A 49 -2.58 -17.32 -3.99
CA GLY A 49 -2.94 -18.31 -5.04
C GLY A 49 -4.27 -19.01 -4.82
N GLN A 50 -4.76 -19.01 -3.59
CA GLN A 50 -6.11 -19.42 -3.24
C GLN A 50 -6.57 -18.49 -2.12
N ALA A 51 -7.44 -17.54 -2.45
CA ALA A 51 -8.11 -16.76 -1.44
C ALA A 51 -9.30 -17.59 -0.94
N GLY A 52 -9.18 -18.16 0.25
CA GLY A 52 -10.38 -18.48 1.03
C GLY A 52 -11.13 -17.18 1.30
N LEU A 53 -12.45 -17.19 1.17
CA LEU A 53 -13.28 -16.02 1.45
C LEU A 53 -13.07 -15.53 2.90
N GLU A 54 -12.88 -16.47 3.83
CA GLU A 54 -12.65 -16.19 5.26
C GLU A 54 -11.36 -15.41 5.52
N ASP A 55 -10.25 -15.79 4.87
CA ASP A 55 -8.95 -15.11 5.02
C ASP A 55 -9.03 -13.66 4.56
N THR A 56 -9.75 -13.41 3.46
CA THR A 56 -9.94 -12.06 2.92
C THR A 56 -10.80 -11.21 3.85
N VAL A 57 -11.86 -11.78 4.42
CA VAL A 57 -12.72 -11.11 5.40
C VAL A 57 -11.92 -10.74 6.65
N GLN A 58 -11.05 -11.63 7.14
CA GLN A 58 -10.20 -11.32 8.29
C GLN A 58 -9.23 -10.17 8.00
N ALA A 59 -8.54 -10.19 6.86
CA ALA A 59 -7.59 -9.13 6.51
C ALA A 59 -8.27 -7.75 6.38
N VAL A 60 -9.46 -7.71 5.80
CA VAL A 60 -10.27 -6.49 5.63
C VAL A 60 -10.78 -5.98 6.99
N ASN A 61 -11.30 -6.86 7.84
CA ASN A 61 -11.85 -6.48 9.15
C ASN A 61 -10.81 -5.84 10.08
N HIS A 62 -9.54 -6.19 9.94
CA HIS A 62 -8.45 -5.61 10.73
C HIS A 62 -7.84 -4.35 10.09
N ALA A 63 -8.48 -3.79 9.04
CA ALA A 63 -8.01 -2.64 8.27
C ALA A 63 -6.54 -2.75 7.80
N SER A 64 -6.07 -4.00 7.66
CA SER A 64 -4.65 -4.32 7.46
C SER A 64 -4.31 -4.51 5.98
N LEU A 65 -5.30 -4.55 5.10
CA LEU A 65 -5.13 -4.88 3.69
C LEU A 65 -5.73 -3.80 2.80
N HIS A 66 -4.91 -3.21 1.95
CA HIS A 66 -5.32 -2.16 1.01
C HIS A 66 -5.64 -2.74 -0.38
N PHE A 67 -4.98 -3.84 -0.75
CA PHE A 67 -5.18 -4.50 -2.04
C PHE A 67 -4.74 -5.95 -2.00
N TYR A 68 -5.32 -6.81 -2.83
CA TYR A 68 -4.80 -8.16 -3.05
C TYR A 68 -4.72 -8.50 -4.53
N ILE A 69 -3.81 -9.41 -4.87
CA ILE A 69 -3.59 -9.89 -6.23
C ILE A 69 -3.58 -11.41 -6.20
N ALA A 70 -4.41 -12.01 -7.07
CA ALA A 70 -4.45 -13.46 -7.24
C ALA A 70 -3.29 -13.96 -8.11
N LYS A 71 -2.70 -15.11 -7.75
CA LYS A 71 -1.74 -15.87 -8.56
C LYS A 71 -2.50 -16.78 -9.54
N PRO A 72 -2.02 -16.94 -10.79
CA PRO A 72 -0.88 -16.24 -11.38
C PRO A 72 -1.25 -14.80 -11.82
N TRP A 73 -0.37 -13.84 -11.57
CA TRP A 73 -0.52 -12.46 -12.07
C TRP A 73 0.30 -12.23 -13.33
N HIS A 74 -0.12 -11.25 -14.12
CA HIS A 74 0.71 -10.70 -15.19
C HIS A 74 1.59 -9.58 -14.64
N GLY A 75 2.83 -9.46 -15.14
CA GLY A 75 3.77 -8.43 -14.67
C GLY A 75 3.22 -7.00 -14.79
N GLU A 76 2.42 -6.73 -15.82
CA GLU A 76 1.79 -5.41 -16.00
C GLU A 76 0.69 -5.15 -14.97
N GLN A 77 -0.12 -6.15 -14.66
CA GLN A 77 -1.16 -6.05 -13.64
C GLN A 77 -0.55 -5.73 -12.27
N LEU A 78 0.54 -6.42 -11.90
CA LEU A 78 1.24 -6.17 -10.64
C LEU A 78 1.84 -4.75 -10.61
N ARG A 79 2.50 -4.33 -11.70
CA ARG A 79 3.05 -2.96 -11.80
C ARG A 79 1.97 -1.90 -11.65
N GLN A 80 0.84 -2.07 -12.33
CA GLN A 80 -0.25 -1.11 -12.25
C GLN A 80 -0.85 -1.05 -10.84
N ALA A 81 -1.05 -2.20 -10.20
CA ALA A 81 -1.54 -2.25 -8.83
C ALA A 81 -0.56 -1.61 -7.83
N VAL A 82 0.74 -1.83 -7.99
CA VAL A 82 1.77 -1.18 -7.14
C VAL A 82 1.77 0.33 -7.37
N LYS A 83 1.74 0.81 -8.62
CA LYS A 83 1.65 2.24 -8.94
C LYS A 83 0.42 2.89 -8.34
N GLU A 84 -0.72 2.22 -8.45
CA GLU A 84 -2.00 2.66 -7.86
C GLU A 84 -1.88 2.83 -6.35
N GLN A 85 -1.36 1.83 -5.63
CA GLN A 85 -1.23 1.91 -4.18
C GLN A 85 -0.19 2.96 -3.74
N LEU A 86 0.92 3.09 -4.46
CA LEU A 86 1.89 4.17 -4.19
C LEU A 86 1.30 5.56 -4.46
N THR A 87 0.44 5.70 -5.47
CA THR A 87 -0.28 6.95 -5.75
C THR A 87 -1.14 7.35 -4.54
N HIS A 88 -1.91 6.40 -3.99
CA HIS A 88 -2.70 6.66 -2.78
C HIS A 88 -1.82 7.04 -1.59
N TYR A 89 -0.72 6.30 -1.37
CA TYR A 89 0.21 6.62 -0.30
C TYR A 89 0.72 8.06 -0.37
N VAL A 90 1.21 8.51 -1.53
CA VAL A 90 1.77 9.86 -1.64
C VAL A 90 0.70 10.94 -1.49
N ILE A 91 -0.51 10.73 -2.02
CA ILE A 91 -1.62 11.68 -1.86
C ILE A 91 -1.96 11.88 -0.37
N GLU A 92 -1.97 10.79 0.39
CA GLU A 92 -2.32 10.75 1.81
C GLU A 92 -1.19 11.27 2.73
N ASN A 93 0.08 11.09 2.36
CA ASN A 93 1.21 11.26 3.28
C ASN A 93 2.23 12.32 2.86
N GLU A 94 2.24 12.77 1.59
CA GLU A 94 3.19 13.77 1.09
C GLU A 94 2.53 15.15 0.94
N GLU A 95 3.30 16.19 1.28
CA GLU A 95 2.88 17.58 1.11
C GLU A 95 3.01 18.02 -0.35
N ASP A 96 4.18 17.78 -0.95
CA ASP A 96 4.46 18.10 -2.36
C ASP A 96 4.22 16.89 -3.26
N LEU A 97 3.18 16.97 -4.08
CA LEU A 97 2.81 15.91 -5.01
C LEU A 97 3.45 16.07 -6.41
N MET A 98 4.05 17.23 -6.72
CA MET A 98 4.56 17.53 -8.06
C MET A 98 5.65 16.55 -8.55
N PRO A 99 6.63 16.12 -7.71
CA PRO A 99 7.67 15.19 -8.15
C PRO A 99 7.12 13.84 -8.64
N TRP A 100 5.95 13.44 -8.13
CA TRP A 100 5.38 12.12 -8.35
C TRP A 100 4.60 11.98 -9.65
N ILE A 101 4.23 13.10 -10.31
CA ILE A 101 3.42 13.12 -11.54
C ILE A 101 4.03 12.28 -12.67
N GLN A 102 5.36 12.25 -12.77
CA GLN A 102 6.07 11.55 -13.85
C GLN A 102 6.18 10.03 -13.63
N ILE A 103 5.95 9.57 -12.39
CA ILE A 103 6.26 8.19 -11.96
C ILE A 103 4.97 7.41 -11.64
N LEU A 104 4.00 8.10 -11.05
CA LEU A 104 2.73 7.57 -10.55
C LEU A 104 1.55 7.99 -11.45
N ASP A 105 0.32 7.81 -10.97
CA ASP A 105 -0.88 8.21 -11.72
C ASP A 105 -1.03 9.74 -11.74
N ALA A 106 -0.69 10.33 -12.88
CA ALA A 106 -0.70 11.77 -13.09
C ALA A 106 -2.10 12.38 -12.93
N GLU A 107 -3.15 11.70 -13.40
CA GLU A 107 -4.51 12.21 -13.32
C GLU A 107 -4.95 12.33 -11.86
N LYS A 108 -4.75 11.28 -11.06
CA LYS A 108 -5.09 11.28 -9.63
C LYS A 108 -4.30 12.31 -8.85
N ILE A 109 -3.00 12.45 -9.14
CA ILE A 109 -2.16 13.44 -8.49
C ILE A 109 -2.63 14.87 -8.79
N LEU A 110 -2.89 15.19 -10.07
CA LEU A 110 -3.36 16.52 -10.46
C LEU A 110 -4.71 16.85 -9.83
N ASN A 111 -5.62 15.89 -9.79
CA ASN A 111 -6.91 16.04 -9.11
C ASN A 111 -6.74 16.28 -7.61
N ALA A 112 -5.83 15.57 -6.94
CA ALA A 112 -5.53 15.79 -5.53
C ALA A 112 -4.92 17.18 -5.25
N ILE A 113 -4.01 17.66 -6.11
CA ILE A 113 -3.45 19.01 -6.02
C ILE A 113 -4.54 20.07 -6.16
N ALA A 114 -5.45 19.90 -7.12
CA ALA A 114 -6.58 20.81 -7.33
C ALA A 114 -7.51 20.84 -6.11
N ALA A 115 -7.85 19.66 -5.56
CA ALA A 115 -8.70 19.54 -4.38
C ALA A 115 -8.07 20.20 -3.13
N LYS A 116 -6.77 19.99 -2.90
CA LYS A 116 -6.04 20.64 -1.79
C LYS A 116 -6.13 22.17 -1.91
N ARG A 117 -5.94 22.74 -3.11
CA ARG A 117 -6.04 24.20 -3.33
C ARG A 117 -7.42 24.79 -3.03
N MET A 118 -8.49 24.05 -3.34
CA MET A 118 -9.85 24.49 -3.04
C MET A 118 -10.13 24.51 -1.53
N SER A 119 -9.63 23.52 -0.79
CA SER A 119 -9.79 23.45 0.67
C SER A 119 -9.04 24.53 1.45
N PHE A 120 -7.98 25.13 0.89
CA PHE A 120 -7.25 26.25 1.51
C PHE A 120 -7.84 27.63 1.16
N GLY A 121 -8.84 27.68 0.28
CA GLY A 121 -9.50 28.91 -0.17
C GLY A 121 -10.76 29.30 0.60
N GLU A 122 -11.19 28.49 1.58
CA GLU A 122 -12.34 28.73 2.46
C GLU A 122 -11.91 29.12 3.89
#